data_AF-A0A5M3MJL7-F1
#
_entry.id   AF-A0A5M3MJL7-F1
#
_cell.length_a   1.000
_cell.length_b   1.000
_cell.length_c   1.000
_cell.angle_alpha   90.00
_cell.angle_beta   90.00
_cell.angle_gamma   90.00
#
_symmetry.space_group_name_H-M   'P 1'
#
loop_
_entity.id
_entity.type
_entity.pdbx_description
1 polymer ?
#
loop_
_entity_poly.entity_id
_entity_poly.type
_entity_poly.pdbx_seq_one_letter_code
_entity_poly.pdbx_strand_id
1 'polypeptide(L)'
;MSCIPSPNSADCVQVYHASLRDYVLDPSRSKEFHVRAAESHGRLLFLCLTVLMKELKKDILGLGNSVQRQTEISGFHNRRDELNSKPLRYAVMYWTYHLKKAECDEKLCALLFAVVKTRLLCLVEVLSLLDQLDAAPAMLSDGYDVVKTCRLTLSSALEDAMESR
;
A
#
# COMPACT_ATOMS: atom_id res chain seq x y z
N MET A 1 -24.55 -17.78 -5.88
CA MET A 1 -23.83 -17.63 -7.16
C MET A 1 -22.61 -16.78 -6.87
N SER A 2 -21.42 -17.38 -6.88
CA SER A 2 -20.18 -16.67 -6.54
C SER A 2 -19.29 -16.66 -7.78
N CYS A 3 -19.19 -15.50 -8.43
CA CYS A 3 -18.38 -15.30 -9.62
C CYS A 3 -16.94 -14.97 -9.22
N ILE A 4 -15.98 -15.64 -9.85
CA ILE A 4 -14.60 -15.15 -9.91
C ILE A 4 -14.66 -13.85 -10.71
N PRO A 5 -14.17 -12.72 -10.18
CA PRO A 5 -14.07 -11.51 -10.98
C PRO A 5 -13.24 -11.82 -12.23
N SER A 6 -13.74 -11.47 -13.41
CA SER A 6 -12.99 -11.63 -14.66
C SER A 6 -11.59 -11.03 -14.49
N PRO A 7 -10.53 -11.61 -15.08
CA PRO A 7 -9.18 -11.03 -15.02
C PRO A 7 -9.10 -9.59 -15.54
N ASN A 8 -10.14 -9.09 -16.21
CA ASN A 8 -10.29 -7.70 -16.65
C ASN A 8 -11.33 -6.87 -15.85
N SER A 9 -11.83 -7.39 -14.72
CA SER A 9 -12.76 -6.65 -13.86
C SER A 9 -11.99 -5.74 -12.89
N ALA A 10 -12.55 -4.56 -12.60
CA ALA A 10 -12.00 -3.62 -11.63
C ALA A 10 -12.38 -3.98 -10.18
N ASP A 11 -13.02 -5.14 -9.98
CA ASP A 11 -13.49 -5.59 -8.68
C ASP A 11 -12.31 -6.10 -7.83
N CYS A 12 -12.39 -5.85 -6.52
CA CYS A 12 -11.36 -6.28 -5.59
C CYS A 12 -11.27 -7.81 -5.53
N VAL A 13 -10.05 -8.37 -5.54
CA VAL A 13 -9.82 -9.80 -5.34
C VAL A 13 -10.26 -10.17 -3.92
N GLN A 14 -11.31 -10.97 -3.79
CA GLN A 14 -11.81 -11.44 -2.51
C GLN A 14 -11.62 -12.94 -2.33
N VAL A 15 -11.38 -13.36 -1.10
CA VAL A 15 -11.33 -14.78 -0.76
C VAL A 15 -12.73 -15.35 -0.92
N TYR A 16 -12.85 -16.35 -1.80
CA TYR A 16 -14.12 -16.91 -2.29
C TYR A 16 -15.11 -17.31 -1.18
N HIS A 17 -14.60 -17.84 -0.07
CA HIS A 17 -15.43 -18.24 1.06
C HIS A 17 -14.70 -17.99 2.38
N ALA A 18 -15.42 -17.44 3.37
CA ALA A 18 -14.88 -17.19 4.70
C ALA A 18 -14.28 -18.47 5.33
N SER A 19 -14.93 -19.63 5.12
CA SER A 19 -14.40 -20.91 5.62
C SER A 19 -13.05 -21.31 5.03
N LEU A 20 -12.76 -20.94 3.78
CA LEU A 20 -11.45 -21.19 3.18
C LEU A 20 -10.38 -20.32 3.84
N ARG A 21 -10.67 -19.03 4.02
CA ARG A 21 -9.80 -18.10 4.76
C ARG A 21 -9.53 -18.63 6.16
N ASP A 22 -10.58 -19.02 6.88
CA ASP A 22 -10.47 -19.47 8.27
C ASP A 22 -9.76 -20.84 8.37
N TYR A 23 -9.85 -21.68 7.33
CA TYR A 23 -9.06 -22.91 7.24
C TYR A 23 -7.57 -22.62 7.05
N VAL A 24 -7.18 -21.82 6.05
CA VAL A 24 -5.76 -21.58 5.74
C VAL A 24 -5.03 -20.77 6.82
N LEU A 25 -5.76 -19.97 7.59
CA LEU A 25 -5.21 -19.21 8.71
C LEU A 25 -5.03 -20.04 9.98
N ASP A 26 -5.60 -21.24 10.07
CA ASP A 26 -5.51 -22.09 11.26
C ASP A 26 -4.46 -23.21 11.04
N PRO A 27 -3.27 -23.11 11.65
CA PRO A 27 -2.19 -24.08 11.44
C PRO A 27 -2.58 -25.49 11.90
N SER A 28 -3.50 -25.62 12.87
CA SER A 28 -3.96 -26.92 13.36
C SER A 28 -4.83 -27.65 12.33
N ARG A 29 -5.52 -26.90 11.48
CA ARG A 29 -6.43 -27.41 10.44
C ARG A 29 -5.72 -27.57 9.10
N SER A 30 -4.97 -26.56 8.67
CA SER A 30 -4.38 -26.51 7.33
C SER A 30 -3.02 -27.18 7.20
N LYS A 31 -2.30 -27.41 8.31
CA LYS A 31 -0.99 -28.08 8.32
C LYS A 31 -0.04 -27.47 7.29
N GLU A 32 0.38 -28.22 6.27
CA GLU A 32 1.27 -27.75 5.20
C GLU A 32 0.70 -26.60 4.35
N PHE A 33 -0.64 -26.43 4.34
CA PHE A 33 -1.32 -25.34 3.63
C PHE A 33 -1.53 -24.10 4.52
N HIS A 34 -0.90 -24.05 5.69
CA HIS A 34 -1.01 -22.90 6.57
C HIS A 34 -0.37 -21.65 5.96
N VAL A 35 -1.12 -20.56 5.97
CA VAL A 35 -0.67 -19.25 5.52
C VAL A 35 -0.51 -18.34 6.73
N ARG A 36 0.71 -17.86 6.94
CA ARG A 36 0.96 -16.79 7.91
C ARG A 36 0.42 -15.48 7.36
N ALA A 37 -0.62 -14.96 8.01
CA ALA A 37 -1.26 -13.70 7.60
C ALA A 37 -0.25 -12.54 7.55
N ALA A 38 0.58 -12.40 8.58
CA ALA A 38 1.56 -11.32 8.68
C ALA A 38 2.57 -11.32 7.52
N GLU A 39 3.06 -12.49 7.13
CA GLU A 39 3.98 -12.65 5.99
C GLU A 39 3.29 -12.28 4.66
N SER A 40 2.03 -12.70 4.50
CA SER A 40 1.23 -12.36 3.32
C SER A 40 0.98 -10.85 3.22
N HIS A 41 0.65 -10.19 4.34
CA HIS A 41 0.53 -8.74 4.41
C HIS A 41 1.86 -8.05 4.13
N GLY A 42 2.99 -8.57 4.64
CA GLY A 42 4.33 -8.05 4.35
C GLY A 42 4.67 -8.11 2.86
N ARG A 43 4.37 -9.23 2.19
CA ARG A 43 4.55 -9.37 0.74
C ARG A 43 3.69 -8.39 -0.05
N LEU A 44 2.42 -8.24 0.31
CA LEU A 44 1.52 -7.29 -0.35
C LEU A 44 1.95 -5.84 -0.11
N LEU A 45 2.38 -5.50 1.11
CA LEU A 45 2.96 -4.19 1.41
C LEU A 45 4.19 -3.93 0.52
N PHE A 46 5.11 -4.89 0.42
CA PHE A 46 6.29 -4.76 -0.43
C PHE A 46 5.92 -4.46 -1.89
N LEU A 47 4.95 -5.18 -2.44
CA LEU A 47 4.44 -4.94 -3.79
C LEU A 47 3.79 -3.55 -3.92
N CYS A 48 2.95 -3.16 -2.97
CA CYS A 48 2.35 -1.82 -2.95
C CYS A 48 3.43 -0.74 -2.96
N LEU A 49 4.40 -0.79 -2.04
CA LEU A 49 5.49 0.18 -1.96
C LEU A 49 6.34 0.21 -3.24
N THR A 50 6.56 -0.95 -3.86
CA THR A 50 7.28 -1.05 -5.14
C THR A 50 6.53 -0.34 -6.27
N VAL A 51 5.21 -0.55 -6.36
CA VAL A 51 4.34 0.15 -7.32
C VAL A 51 4.36 1.65 -7.05
N LEU A 52 4.23 2.07 -5.80
CA LEU A 52 4.29 3.49 -5.41
C LEU A 52 5.62 4.12 -5.82
N MET A 53 6.75 3.45 -5.61
CA MET A 53 8.07 3.97 -6.02
C MET A 53 8.21 4.14 -7.54
N LYS A 54 7.68 3.17 -8.30
CA LYS A 54 7.84 3.08 -9.75
C LYS A 54 6.85 3.96 -10.52
N GLU A 55 5.60 4.01 -10.06
CA GLU A 55 4.48 4.57 -10.82
C GLU A 55 4.04 5.94 -10.32
N LEU A 56 4.27 6.29 -9.05
CA LEU A 56 4.04 7.67 -8.61
C LEU A 56 5.10 8.59 -9.20
N LYS A 57 4.61 9.48 -10.05
CA LYS A 57 5.34 10.60 -10.60
C LYS A 57 4.60 11.87 -10.20
N LYS A 58 5.35 12.96 -10.03
CA LYS A 58 4.73 14.29 -9.95
C LYS A 58 3.93 14.51 -11.24
N ASP A 59 2.77 15.14 -11.12
CA ASP A 59 1.91 15.43 -12.25
C ASP A 59 1.49 14.16 -13.02
N ILE A 60 0.93 13.19 -12.29
CA ILE A 60 0.63 11.86 -12.84
C ILE A 60 -0.39 11.90 -13.98
N LEU A 61 -1.25 12.92 -14.02
CA LEU A 61 -2.23 13.13 -15.07
C LEU A 61 -1.77 14.11 -16.15
N GLY A 62 -0.52 14.61 -16.09
CA GLY A 62 0.04 15.53 -17.09
C GLY A 62 -0.77 16.83 -17.22
N LEU A 63 -1.19 17.40 -16.09
CA LEU A 63 -1.98 18.61 -15.94
C LEU A 63 -1.11 19.87 -15.85
N GLY A 64 0.21 19.71 -15.66
CA GLY A 64 1.14 20.81 -15.42
C GLY A 64 0.84 21.56 -14.12
N ASN A 65 1.38 22.77 -13.97
CA ASN A 65 1.13 23.64 -12.81
C ASN A 65 -0.26 24.31 -12.84
N SER A 66 -1.24 23.69 -13.51
CA SER A 66 -2.57 24.27 -13.68
C SER A 66 -3.31 24.28 -12.33
N VAL A 67 -3.64 25.48 -11.83
CA VAL A 67 -4.49 25.68 -10.63
C VAL A 67 -5.98 25.57 -11.00
N GLN A 68 -6.30 24.72 -11.98
CA GLN A 68 -7.67 24.50 -12.43
C GLN A 68 -8.39 23.53 -11.51
N ARG A 69 -9.69 23.74 -11.30
CA ARG A 69 -10.51 22.74 -10.62
C ARG A 69 -10.59 21.48 -11.46
N GLN A 70 -10.76 20.33 -10.81
CA GLN A 70 -10.95 19.04 -11.49
C GLN A 70 -12.07 19.09 -12.55
N THR A 71 -13.14 19.86 -12.28
CA THR A 71 -14.28 20.09 -13.18
C THR A 71 -13.95 20.91 -14.42
N GLU A 72 -12.83 21.65 -14.40
CA GLU A 72 -12.38 22.53 -15.48
C GLU A 72 -11.33 21.85 -16.38
N ILE A 73 -10.84 20.68 -15.98
CA ILE A 73 -9.83 19.92 -16.71
C ILE A 73 -10.50 19.07 -17.80
N SER A 74 -10.19 19.40 -19.05
CA SER A 74 -10.67 18.65 -20.21
C SER A 74 -10.14 17.22 -20.21
N GLY A 75 -11.04 16.23 -20.31
CA GLY A 75 -10.68 14.80 -20.30
C GLY A 75 -10.26 14.25 -18.94
N PHE A 76 -10.50 14.99 -17.84
CA PHE A 76 -10.18 14.56 -16.48
C PHE A 76 -10.75 13.18 -16.15
N HIS A 77 -12.04 12.95 -16.44
CA HIS A 77 -12.69 11.66 -16.17
C HIS A 77 -11.99 10.49 -16.87
N ASN A 78 -11.66 10.63 -18.16
CA ASN A 78 -10.95 9.58 -18.89
C ASN A 78 -9.55 9.31 -18.30
N ARG A 79 -8.79 10.36 -17.97
CA ARG A 79 -7.46 10.21 -17.34
C ARG A 79 -7.54 9.61 -15.93
N ARG A 80 -8.57 9.98 -15.16
CA ARG A 80 -8.86 9.38 -13.85
C ARG A 80 -9.24 7.91 -13.98
N ASP A 81 -10.00 7.55 -15.01
CA ASP A 81 -10.42 6.17 -15.24
C ASP A 81 -9.24 5.26 -15.63
N GLU A 82 -8.25 5.80 -16.33
CA GLU A 82 -6.97 5.12 -16.55
C GLU A 82 -6.20 4.88 -15.23
N LEU A 83 -6.35 5.75 -14.23
CA LEU A 83 -5.77 5.55 -12.91
C LEU A 83 -6.58 4.52 -12.09
N ASN A 84 -7.90 4.52 -12.26
CA ASN A 84 -8.83 3.65 -11.55
C ASN A 84 -8.68 2.16 -11.85
N SER A 85 -8.14 1.82 -13.03
CA SER A 85 -7.96 0.43 -13.49
C SER A 85 -6.57 -0.16 -13.17
N LYS A 86 -5.68 0.59 -12.52
CA LYS A 86 -4.26 0.20 -12.36
C LYS A 86 -3.94 -0.35 -10.97
N PRO A 87 -2.91 -1.22 -10.86
CA PRO A 87 -2.29 -1.63 -9.60
C PRO A 87 -1.94 -0.47 -8.67
N LEU A 88 -1.67 0.72 -9.24
CA LEU A 88 -1.41 1.94 -8.49
C LEU A 88 -2.58 2.35 -7.58
N ARG A 89 -3.84 2.28 -8.03
CA ARG A 89 -4.98 2.61 -7.17
C ARG A 89 -5.03 1.68 -5.97
N TYR A 90 -4.87 0.38 -6.19
CA TYR A 90 -4.81 -0.58 -5.08
C TYR A 90 -3.66 -0.25 -4.12
N ALA A 91 -2.47 0.02 -4.66
CA ALA A 91 -1.29 0.34 -3.85
C ALA A 91 -1.51 1.60 -3.01
N VAL A 92 -2.08 2.67 -3.57
CA VAL A 92 -2.39 3.92 -2.86
C VAL A 92 -3.43 3.70 -1.77
N MET A 93 -4.47 2.90 -2.04
CA MET A 93 -5.57 2.71 -1.10
C MET A 93 -5.25 1.75 0.05
N TYR A 94 -4.40 0.73 -0.17
CA TYR A 94 -4.27 -0.39 0.76
C TYR A 94 -2.87 -0.57 1.38
N TRP A 95 -1.86 0.21 1.00
CA TRP A 95 -0.52 0.02 1.57
C TRP A 95 -0.49 0.16 3.10
N THR A 96 -1.18 1.15 3.70
CA THR A 96 -1.22 1.31 5.16
C THR A 96 -2.04 0.22 5.87
N TYR A 97 -3.06 -0.32 5.19
CA TYR A 97 -3.80 -1.48 5.68
C TYR A 97 -2.89 -2.71 5.80
N HIS A 98 -2.07 -2.97 4.77
CA HIS A 98 -1.08 -4.05 4.83
C HIS A 98 0.02 -3.76 5.85
N LEU A 99 0.47 -2.51 5.95
CA LEU A 99 1.46 -2.06 6.93
C LEU A 99 1.06 -2.37 8.38
N LYS A 100 -0.17 -2.06 8.76
CA LYS A 100 -0.70 -2.34 10.10
C LYS A 100 -0.74 -3.83 10.48
N LYS A 101 -0.66 -4.72 9.50
CA LYS A 101 -0.84 -6.18 9.66
C LYS A 101 0.43 -6.97 9.32
N ALA A 102 1.45 -6.30 8.79
CA ALA A 102 2.70 -6.91 8.39
C ALA A 102 3.70 -6.93 9.54
N GLU A 103 4.51 -7.97 9.60
CA GLU A 103 5.79 -7.93 10.30
C GLU A 103 6.79 -7.24 9.37
N CYS A 104 7.33 -6.09 9.78
CA CYS A 104 8.24 -5.30 8.96
C CYS A 104 9.69 -5.69 9.25
N ASP A 105 10.38 -6.24 8.24
CA ASP A 105 11.82 -6.43 8.27
C ASP A 105 12.56 -5.15 7.87
N GLU A 106 13.89 -5.16 8.02
CA GLU A 106 14.75 -4.01 7.67
C GLU A 106 14.55 -3.55 6.22
N LYS A 107 14.40 -4.49 5.29
CA LYS A 107 14.23 -4.18 3.86
C LYS A 107 12.91 -3.46 3.60
N LEU A 108 11.83 -3.90 4.23
CA LEU A 108 10.51 -3.30 4.11
C LEU A 108 10.47 -1.93 4.76
N CYS A 109 11.09 -1.78 5.94
CA CYS A 109 11.27 -0.49 6.61
C CYS A 109 12.07 0.51 5.74
N ALA A 110 13.16 0.07 5.10
CA ALA A 110 13.97 0.92 4.22
C ALA A 110 13.17 1.38 2.98
N LEU A 111 12.40 0.47 2.37
CA LEU A 111 11.56 0.80 1.22
C LEU A 111 10.41 1.75 1.61
N LEU A 112 9.79 1.53 2.77
CA LEU A 112 8.76 2.42 3.32
C LEU A 112 9.33 3.84 3.53
N PHE A 113 10.52 3.94 4.13
CA PHE A 113 11.18 5.23 4.33
C PHE A 113 11.45 5.94 2.99
N ALA A 114 11.89 5.21 1.96
CA ALA A 114 12.10 5.77 0.63
C ALA A 114 10.80 6.32 0.01
N VAL A 115 9.69 5.59 0.12
CA VAL A 115 8.36 6.03 -0.35
C VAL A 115 7.93 7.29 0.39
N VAL A 116 7.94 7.28 1.72
CA VAL A 116 7.52 8.45 2.53
C VAL A 116 8.43 9.65 2.26
N LYS A 117 9.73 9.45 2.07
CA LYS A 117 10.66 10.56 1.79
C LYS A 117 10.47 11.17 0.40
N THR A 118 10.14 10.37 -0.61
CA THR A 118 10.25 10.80 -2.02
C THR A 118 8.93 10.83 -2.80
N ARG A 119 7.87 10.19 -2.28
CA ARG A 119 6.58 10.02 -2.97
C ARG A 119 5.37 10.50 -2.17
N LEU A 120 5.54 10.97 -0.93
CA LEU A 120 4.43 11.39 -0.07
C LEU A 120 3.51 12.43 -0.69
N LEU A 121 4.08 13.48 -1.29
CA LEU A 121 3.29 14.53 -1.94
C LEU A 121 2.54 14.00 -3.15
N CYS A 122 3.16 13.12 -3.94
CA CYS A 122 2.52 12.47 -5.09
C CYS A 122 1.40 11.50 -4.64
N LEU A 123 1.55 10.87 -3.47
CA LEU A 123 0.50 10.07 -2.82
C LEU A 123 -0.71 10.93 -2.48
N VAL A 124 -0.50 12.09 -1.84
CA VAL A 124 -1.57 13.04 -1.50
C VAL A 124 -2.25 13.60 -2.75
N GLU A 125 -1.47 13.91 -3.78
CA GLU A 125 -1.97 14.33 -5.09
C GLU A 125 -2.89 13.26 -5.69
N VAL A 126 -2.46 12.00 -5.73
CA VAL A 126 -3.29 10.90 -6.24
C VAL A 126 -4.54 10.68 -5.39
N LEU A 127 -4.45 10.76 -4.07
CA LEU A 127 -5.64 10.68 -3.21
C LEU A 127 -6.65 11.79 -3.51
N SER A 128 -6.17 13.01 -3.75
CA SER A 128 -7.03 14.13 -4.19
C SER A 128 -7.71 13.84 -5.53
N LEU A 129 -6.97 13.29 -6.49
CA LEU A 129 -7.49 12.91 -7.81
C LEU A 129 -8.51 11.77 -7.78
N LEU A 130 -8.43 10.91 -6.76
CA LEU A 130 -9.34 9.79 -6.55
C LEU A 130 -10.53 10.15 -5.65
N ASP A 131 -10.68 11.40 -5.23
CA ASP A 131 -11.70 11.84 -4.26
C ASP A 131 -11.60 11.08 -2.92
N GLN A 132 -10.37 10.78 -2.46
CA GLN A 132 -10.05 10.03 -1.24
C GLN A 132 -9.10 10.81 -0.31
N LEU A 133 -9.11 12.14 -0.38
CA LEU A 133 -8.21 13.00 0.40
C LEU A 133 -8.48 12.92 1.91
N ASP A 134 -9.69 12.56 2.30
CA ASP A 134 -10.10 12.27 3.68
C ASP A 134 -9.32 11.11 4.31
N ALA A 135 -8.82 10.17 3.51
CA ALA A 135 -7.96 9.09 3.97
C ALA A 135 -6.51 9.53 4.24
N ALA A 136 -6.08 10.69 3.73
CA ALA A 136 -4.68 11.13 3.80
C ALA A 136 -4.16 11.29 5.24
N PRO A 137 -4.88 11.92 6.20
CA PRO A 137 -4.37 12.08 7.57
C PRO A 137 -4.09 10.74 8.26
N ALA A 138 -5.03 9.79 8.15
CA ALA A 138 -4.85 8.46 8.72
C ALA A 138 -3.66 7.73 8.08
N MET A 139 -3.56 7.82 6.74
CA MET A 139 -2.45 7.21 5.99
C MET A 139 -1.08 7.79 6.40
N LEU A 140 -1.02 9.11 6.59
CA LEU A 140 0.20 9.80 7.03
C LEU A 140 0.59 9.43 8.46
N SER A 141 -0.39 9.34 9.37
CA SER A 141 -0.16 8.91 10.75
C SER A 141 0.39 7.49 10.80
N ASP A 142 -0.26 6.55 10.09
CA ASP A 142 0.15 5.15 10.04
C ASP A 142 1.57 4.98 9.49
N GLY A 143 1.88 5.70 8.41
CA GLY A 143 3.23 5.71 7.83
C GLY A 143 4.27 6.29 8.80
N TYR A 144 3.93 7.37 9.51
CA TYR A 144 4.81 7.99 10.49
C TYR A 144 5.10 7.06 11.67
N ASP A 145 4.07 6.46 12.25
CA ASP A 145 4.20 5.59 13.44
C ASP A 145 5.07 4.36 13.16
N VAL A 146 4.94 3.77 11.97
CA VAL A 146 5.76 2.61 11.60
C VAL A 146 7.17 3.01 11.21
N VAL A 147 7.37 4.13 10.50
CA VAL A 147 8.74 4.63 10.25
C VAL A 147 9.46 4.95 11.56
N LYS A 148 8.74 5.51 12.55
CA LYS A 148 9.27 5.75 13.89
C LYS A 148 9.64 4.44 14.60
N THR A 149 8.73 3.46 14.59
CA THR A 149 8.98 2.14 15.18
C THR A 149 10.17 1.43 14.52
N CYS A 150 10.20 1.35 13.19
CA CYS A 150 11.32 0.79 12.42
C CYS A 150 12.65 1.47 12.75
N ARG A 151 12.68 2.81 12.86
CA ARG A 151 13.90 3.54 13.23
C ARG A 151 14.40 3.17 14.61
N LEU A 152 13.50 3.03 15.59
CA LEU A 152 13.85 2.64 16.95
C LEU A 152 14.40 1.21 17.00
N THR A 153 13.75 0.26 16.33
CA THR A 153 14.20 -1.14 16.25
C THR A 153 15.57 -1.28 15.57
N LEU A 154 15.84 -0.48 14.52
CA LEU A 154 17.15 -0.48 13.86
C LEU A 154 18.23 0.15 14.75
N SER A 155 17.90 1.18 15.53
CA SER A 155 18.84 1.79 16.48
C SER A 155 19.22 0.82 17.60
N SER A 156 18.24 0.15 18.20
CA SER A 156 18.51 -0.82 19.27
C SER A 156 19.29 -2.03 18.77
N ALA A 157 18.98 -2.54 17.57
CA ALA A 157 19.73 -3.65 16.99
C ALA A 157 21.20 -3.31 16.69
N LEU A 158 21.50 -2.04 16.35
CA LEU A 158 22.87 -1.56 16.17
C LEU A 158 23.61 -1.43 17.51
N GLU A 159 22.94 -0.94 18.55
CA GLU A 159 23.49 -0.84 19.91
C GLU A 159 23.82 -2.23 20.49
N ASP A 160 22.88 -3.18 20.41
CA ASP A 160 23.09 -4.57 20.84
C ASP A 160 24.27 -5.24 20.12
N ALA A 161 24.42 -4.99 18.81
CA ALA A 161 25.53 -5.51 18.01
C ALA A 161 26.88 -4.88 18.37
N MET A 162 26.88 -3.68 18.94
CA MET A 162 28.09 -2.99 19.41
C MET A 162 28.48 -3.40 20.83
N GLU A 163 27.53 -3.72 21.71
CA GLU A 163 27.78 -4.18 23.09
C GLU A 163 28.13 -5.67 23.21
N SER A 164 27.81 -6.47 22.19
CA SER A 164 28.19 -7.90 22.14
C SER A 164 29.67 -8.15 21.73
N ARG A 165 30.53 -7.13 21.73
CA ARG A 165 31.96 -7.21 21.43
C ARG A 165 32.82 -6.88 22.64
#